data_AF-A0A940IZR7-F1
#
_entry.id   AF-A0A940IZR7-F1
#
_cell.length_a   1.000
_cell.length_b   1.000
_cell.length_c   1.000
_cell.angle_alpha   90.00
_cell.angle_beta   90.00
_cell.angle_gamma   90.00
#
_symmetry.space_group_name_H-M   'P 1'
#
loop_
_entity.id
_entity.type
_entity.pdbx_description
1 polymer ?
#
loop_
_entity_poly.entity_id
_entity_poly.type
_entity_poly.pdbx_seq_one_letter_code
_entity_poly.pdbx_strand_id
1 'polypeptide(L)'
;MENISENTSAINEVKAPKKTNTKLAKKALDYSAIIWFIAILIGQWFFFYYIMAFYGFSVIENNMEIWNRWEALGNTPYKEGDTGGNIAFAFHAIGAGIVAFGGALQLMPQIRAKAPKFHKLNGYIYLITVLLLSLSGFYLVWVREATPDIAAAIGTSINGFLILGFAYLTVKTARNRKLADHRKWAIRLFLVSNAQWLLRVGVFSYMITGTVVGAKPAFGDPFFAFWTFGCFLVPLAAAQLYFYAKESRSTKVKYVVSGILITLTILMSIGVIGLTPFLLKVLGDGPITL
;
A
#
# COMPACT_ATOMS: atom_id res chain seq x y z
N MET A 1 5.91 15.84 -82.96
CA MET A 1 6.22 14.84 -81.93
C MET A 1 6.95 15.59 -80.82
N GLU A 2 6.30 16.34 -79.91
CA GLU A 2 5.31 15.90 -78.89
C GLU A 2 6.00 14.87 -77.96
N ASN A 3 6.21 15.01 -76.64
CA ASN A 3 5.60 15.72 -75.49
C ASN A 3 6.73 16.02 -74.45
N ILE A 4 6.80 17.18 -73.77
CA ILE A 4 6.05 17.62 -72.56
C ILE A 4 6.25 16.72 -71.32
N SER A 5 7.09 17.24 -70.41
CA SER A 5 6.96 17.39 -68.94
C SER A 5 6.64 16.25 -67.96
N GLU A 6 7.14 16.49 -66.74
CA GLU A 6 6.60 16.11 -65.42
C GLU A 6 6.99 14.74 -64.85
N ASN A 7 7.84 14.72 -63.83
CA ASN A 7 7.48 14.84 -62.40
C ASN A 7 7.02 13.50 -61.82
N THR A 8 7.88 12.91 -60.99
CA THR A 8 7.40 12.23 -59.78
C THR A 8 8.51 12.23 -58.72
N SER A 9 8.63 13.40 -58.10
CA SER A 9 9.01 13.46 -56.70
C SER A 9 7.92 12.75 -55.87
N ALA A 10 8.27 11.68 -55.14
CA ALA A 10 7.61 11.22 -53.92
C ALA A 10 8.13 9.84 -53.48
N ILE A 11 9.37 9.76 -52.99
CA ILE A 11 9.69 8.71 -52.03
C ILE A 11 9.21 9.23 -50.68
N ASN A 12 8.07 8.69 -50.24
CA ASN A 12 7.43 8.93 -48.96
C ASN A 12 8.39 8.76 -47.78
N GLU A 13 9.04 9.84 -47.34
CA GLU A 13 9.54 9.94 -45.96
C GLU A 13 8.38 10.29 -45.00
N VAL A 14 7.44 9.36 -44.82
CA VAL A 14 6.52 9.44 -43.66
C VAL A 14 7.23 8.84 -42.44
N LYS A 15 8.26 9.53 -41.94
CA LYS A 15 8.83 9.27 -40.59
C LYS A 15 8.17 10.18 -39.55
N ALA A 16 6.86 10.00 -39.34
CA ALA A 16 6.14 10.65 -38.24
C ALA A 16 5.48 9.72 -37.17
N PRO A 17 5.91 8.47 -36.88
CA PRO A 17 5.27 7.67 -35.80
C PRO A 17 5.98 7.69 -34.43
N LYS A 18 7.25 8.13 -34.31
CA LYS A 18 8.03 7.96 -33.05
C LYS A 18 7.64 8.93 -31.92
N LYS A 19 7.35 10.20 -32.21
CA LYS A 19 7.02 11.22 -31.19
C LYS A 19 5.67 10.97 -30.51
N THR A 20 4.65 10.60 -31.29
CA THR A 20 3.28 10.35 -30.79
C THR A 20 3.21 9.13 -29.87
N ASN A 21 3.86 8.03 -30.25
CA ASN A 21 3.92 6.81 -29.44
C ASN A 21 4.62 7.05 -28.08
N THR A 22 5.67 7.88 -28.07
CA THR A 22 6.38 8.24 -26.83
C THR A 22 5.51 9.05 -25.87
N LYS A 23 4.70 9.98 -26.39
CA LYS A 23 3.76 10.78 -25.58
C LYS A 23 2.65 9.92 -24.99
N LEU A 24 2.11 8.97 -25.76
CA LEU A 24 1.08 8.04 -25.31
C LEU A 24 1.61 7.11 -24.20
N ALA A 25 2.78 6.51 -24.40
CA ALA A 25 3.41 5.64 -23.42
C ALA A 25 3.70 6.36 -22.08
N LYS A 26 4.10 7.64 -22.14
CA LYS A 26 4.26 8.46 -20.93
C LYS A 26 2.93 8.69 -20.22
N LYS A 27 1.87 9.05 -20.98
CA LYS A 27 0.53 9.25 -20.41
C LYS A 27 -0.01 7.97 -19.78
N ALA A 28 0.15 6.82 -20.42
CA ALA A 28 -0.27 5.53 -19.88
C ALA A 28 0.39 5.24 -18.52
N LEU A 29 1.70 5.49 -18.40
CA LEU A 29 2.43 5.31 -17.15
C LEU A 29 1.97 6.30 -16.07
N ASP A 30 1.76 7.56 -16.43
CA ASP A 30 1.33 8.59 -15.48
C ASP A 30 -0.10 8.32 -14.98
N TYR A 31 -1.03 7.95 -15.86
CA TYR A 31 -2.42 7.64 -15.48
C TYR A 31 -2.53 6.32 -14.71
N SER A 32 -1.81 5.27 -15.09
CA SER A 32 -1.83 4.02 -14.32
C SER A 32 -1.34 4.22 -12.88
N ALA A 33 -0.29 5.03 -12.68
CA ALA A 33 0.16 5.39 -11.33
C ALA A 33 -0.88 6.24 -10.56
N ILE A 34 -1.57 7.17 -11.23
CA ILE A 34 -2.64 7.97 -10.62
C ILE A 34 -3.82 7.08 -10.22
N ILE A 35 -4.27 6.19 -11.10
CA ILE A 35 -5.39 5.28 -10.86
C ILE A 35 -5.05 4.34 -9.68
N TRP A 36 -3.85 3.76 -9.68
CA TRP A 36 -3.35 2.98 -8.55
C TRP A 36 -3.37 3.80 -7.25
N PHE A 37 -2.91 5.04 -7.29
CA PHE A 37 -2.87 5.92 -6.13
C PHE A 37 -4.27 6.31 -5.61
N ILE A 38 -5.24 6.51 -6.50
CA ILE A 38 -6.63 6.77 -6.12
C ILE A 38 -7.23 5.54 -5.45
N ALA A 39 -7.01 4.35 -6.03
CA ALA A 39 -7.54 3.11 -5.47
C ALA A 39 -6.96 2.81 -4.08
N ILE A 40 -5.65 3.02 -3.86
CA ILE A 40 -5.06 2.86 -2.52
C ILE A 40 -5.60 3.91 -1.54
N LEU A 41 -5.81 5.16 -1.97
CA LEU A 41 -6.35 6.22 -1.12
C LEU A 41 -7.76 5.87 -0.63
N ILE A 42 -8.64 5.45 -1.54
CA ILE A 42 -10.02 5.05 -1.20
C ILE A 42 -10.00 3.87 -0.21
N GLY A 43 -9.22 2.82 -0.52
CA GLY A 43 -9.14 1.64 0.34
C GLY A 43 -8.55 1.93 1.72
N GLN A 44 -7.53 2.79 1.81
CA GLN A 44 -6.92 3.22 3.07
C GLN A 44 -7.85 4.08 3.91
N TRP A 45 -8.63 4.98 3.30
CA TRP A 45 -9.57 5.82 4.05
C TRP A 45 -10.79 5.05 4.53
N PHE A 46 -11.25 4.05 3.76
CA PHE A 46 -12.23 3.09 4.26
C PHE A 46 -11.65 2.29 5.44
N PHE A 47 -10.41 1.83 5.35
CA PHE A 47 -9.75 1.12 6.45
C PHE A 47 -9.52 2.00 7.68
N PHE A 48 -9.19 3.27 7.49
CA PHE A 48 -9.14 4.26 8.56
C PHE A 48 -10.49 4.40 9.26
N TYR A 49 -11.59 4.54 8.49
CA TYR A 49 -12.94 4.55 9.05
C TYR A 49 -13.20 3.30 9.90
N TYR A 50 -12.90 2.11 9.38
CA TYR A 50 -13.02 0.86 10.13
C TYR A 50 -12.20 0.88 11.43
N ILE A 51 -10.93 1.29 11.39
CA ILE A 51 -10.06 1.34 12.58
C ILE A 51 -10.66 2.26 13.65
N MET A 52 -11.12 3.45 13.26
CA MET A 52 -11.70 4.39 14.21
C MET A 52 -13.06 3.91 14.73
N ALA A 53 -13.88 3.33 13.85
CA ALA A 53 -15.18 2.80 14.21
C ALA A 53 -15.06 1.63 15.21
N PHE A 54 -14.12 0.72 15.00
CA PHE A 54 -13.94 -0.47 15.83
C PHE A 54 -13.02 -0.22 17.03
N TYR A 55 -11.74 0.07 16.78
CA TYR A 55 -10.74 0.23 17.84
C TYR A 55 -10.84 1.59 18.53
N GLY A 56 -11.18 2.66 17.81
CA GLY A 56 -11.30 4.00 18.39
C GLY A 56 -12.43 4.09 19.43
N PHE A 57 -13.66 3.76 19.03
CA PHE A 57 -14.82 3.85 19.93
C PHE A 57 -14.76 2.84 21.08
N SER A 58 -14.30 1.61 20.84
CA SER A 58 -14.16 0.62 21.91
C SER A 58 -13.22 1.06 23.04
N VAL A 59 -12.19 1.88 22.77
CA VAL A 59 -11.39 2.50 23.84
C VAL A 59 -12.19 3.55 24.60
N ILE A 60 -12.95 4.40 23.90
CA ILE A 60 -13.75 5.48 24.49
C ILE A 60 -14.86 4.91 25.39
N GLU A 61 -15.50 3.84 24.95
CA GLU A 61 -16.60 3.15 25.65
C GLU A 61 -16.11 2.17 26.72
N ASN A 62 -14.79 2.04 26.91
CA ASN A 62 -14.18 1.05 27.80
C ASN A 62 -14.61 -0.40 27.50
N ASN A 63 -14.85 -0.70 26.21
CA ASN A 63 -15.26 -2.02 25.70
C ASN A 63 -14.14 -2.65 24.85
N MET A 64 -12.90 -2.66 25.37
CA MET A 64 -11.74 -3.18 24.62
C MET A 64 -11.79 -4.71 24.41
N GLU A 65 -12.58 -5.43 25.21
CA GLU A 65 -12.79 -6.88 25.07
C GLU A 65 -13.38 -7.24 23.70
N ILE A 66 -14.13 -6.33 23.06
CA ILE A 66 -14.68 -6.52 21.71
C ILE A 66 -13.58 -6.83 20.67
N TRP A 67 -12.32 -6.48 20.93
CA TRP A 67 -11.22 -6.85 20.03
C TRP A 67 -11.02 -8.35 19.91
N ASN A 68 -11.49 -9.15 20.87
CA ASN A 68 -11.41 -10.61 20.81
C ASN A 68 -12.39 -11.23 19.79
N ARG A 69 -13.20 -10.42 19.10
CA ARG A 69 -13.86 -10.84 17.85
C ARG A 69 -12.86 -11.39 16.81
N TRP A 70 -11.58 -11.02 16.90
CA TRP A 70 -10.51 -11.57 16.07
C TRP A 70 -10.09 -13.02 16.42
N GLU A 71 -10.63 -13.62 17.49
CA GLU A 71 -10.33 -15.01 17.88
C GLU A 71 -10.78 -16.02 16.84
N ALA A 72 -11.82 -15.70 16.07
CA ALA A 72 -12.24 -16.48 14.90
C ALA A 72 -11.12 -16.63 13.85
N LEU A 73 -10.12 -15.74 13.87
CA LEU A 73 -8.91 -15.79 13.04
C LEU A 73 -7.65 -16.19 13.84
N GLY A 74 -7.82 -16.78 15.03
CA GLY A 74 -6.72 -17.25 15.87
C GLY A 74 -5.93 -16.16 16.59
N ASN A 75 -6.51 -14.98 16.82
CA ASN A 75 -5.86 -13.89 17.55
C ASN A 75 -6.72 -13.42 18.73
N THR A 76 -6.12 -13.23 19.90
CA THR A 76 -6.76 -12.68 21.11
C THR A 76 -6.10 -11.34 21.47
N PRO A 77 -6.54 -10.20 20.88
CA PRO A 77 -5.85 -8.93 21.06
C PRO A 77 -6.04 -8.29 22.43
N TYR A 78 -7.16 -8.51 23.10
CA TYR A 78 -7.40 -8.04 24.45
C TYR A 78 -7.14 -9.18 25.45
N LYS A 79 -6.31 -8.91 26.47
CA LYS A 79 -6.01 -9.87 27.54
C LYS A 79 -6.35 -9.25 28.89
N GLU A 80 -7.20 -9.89 29.67
CA GLU A 80 -7.54 -9.41 31.02
C GLU A 80 -6.29 -9.34 31.90
N GLY A 81 -6.13 -8.28 32.69
CA GLY A 81 -4.96 -8.05 33.54
C GLY A 81 -3.69 -7.57 32.83
N ASP A 82 -3.62 -7.62 31.49
CA ASP A 82 -2.47 -7.15 30.69
C ASP A 82 -2.63 -5.68 30.24
N THR A 83 -2.67 -4.75 31.21
CA THR A 83 -2.83 -3.32 30.91
C THR A 83 -1.78 -2.80 29.93
N GLY A 84 -0.51 -3.19 30.12
CA GLY A 84 0.59 -2.75 29.26
C GLY A 84 0.45 -3.22 27.82
N GLY A 85 0.16 -4.52 27.61
CA GLY A 85 -0.01 -5.07 26.28
C GLY A 85 -1.29 -4.59 25.58
N ASN A 86 -2.38 -4.39 26.32
CA ASN A 86 -3.61 -3.80 25.78
C ASN A 86 -3.39 -2.36 25.30
N ILE A 87 -2.69 -1.54 26.08
CA ILE A 87 -2.30 -0.17 25.69
C ILE A 87 -1.41 -0.20 24.46
N ALA A 88 -0.39 -1.06 24.43
CA ALA A 88 0.51 -1.19 23.28
C ALA A 88 -0.25 -1.59 22.00
N PHE A 89 -1.20 -2.53 22.11
CA PHE A 89 -2.05 -2.93 21.01
C PHE A 89 -2.98 -1.80 20.54
N ALA A 90 -3.63 -1.09 21.46
CA ALA A 90 -4.50 0.05 21.14
C ALA A 90 -3.73 1.13 20.35
N PHE A 91 -2.55 1.52 20.86
CA PHE A 91 -1.68 2.48 20.19
C PHE A 91 -1.27 2.00 18.80
N HIS A 92 -0.91 0.73 18.66
CA HIS A 92 -0.51 0.16 17.38
C HIS A 92 -1.69 0.16 16.38
N ALA A 93 -2.84 -0.36 16.79
CA ALA A 93 -4.03 -0.49 15.95
C ALA A 93 -4.59 0.88 15.52
N ILE A 94 -4.80 1.80 16.45
CA ILE A 94 -5.34 3.15 16.17
C ILE A 94 -4.32 3.97 15.37
N GLY A 95 -3.04 3.91 15.73
CA GLY A 95 -1.99 4.61 15.00
C GLY A 95 -1.85 4.13 13.56
N ALA A 96 -2.23 2.89 13.24
CA ALA A 96 -2.23 2.40 11.86
C ALA A 96 -3.27 3.17 11.01
N GLY A 97 -4.38 3.59 11.62
CA GLY A 97 -5.35 4.48 10.98
C GLY A 97 -4.77 5.86 10.67
N ILE A 98 -3.97 6.42 11.57
CA ILE A 98 -3.28 7.71 11.34
C ILE A 98 -2.29 7.59 10.18
N VAL A 99 -1.55 6.49 10.10
CA VAL A 99 -0.63 6.19 8.99
C VAL A 99 -1.39 6.05 7.67
N ALA A 100 -2.50 5.32 7.68
CA ALA A 100 -3.38 5.11 6.53
C ALA A 100 -3.85 6.45 5.92
N PHE A 101 -4.42 7.30 6.78
CA PHE A 101 -4.97 8.59 6.38
C PHE A 101 -3.86 9.60 6.04
N GLY A 102 -2.96 9.86 6.99
CA GLY A 102 -1.91 10.88 6.90
C GLY A 102 -0.85 10.56 5.84
N GLY A 103 -0.55 9.28 5.62
CA GLY A 103 0.43 8.83 4.61
C GLY A 103 -0.03 9.11 3.19
N ALA A 104 -1.29 8.89 2.86
CA ALA A 104 -1.84 9.19 1.54
C ALA A 104 -1.71 10.69 1.22
N LEU A 105 -2.02 11.56 2.20
CA LEU A 105 -1.89 13.00 2.06
C LEU A 105 -0.44 13.47 1.80
N GLN A 106 0.57 12.75 2.31
CA GLN A 106 1.98 13.07 2.03
C GLN A 106 2.36 12.92 0.56
N LEU A 107 1.72 11.99 -0.16
CA LEU A 107 2.05 11.70 -1.54
C LEU A 107 1.35 12.62 -2.54
N MET A 108 0.35 13.40 -2.11
CA MET A 108 -0.42 14.30 -2.98
C MET A 108 0.42 15.52 -3.40
N PRO A 109 0.75 15.68 -4.71
CA PRO A 109 1.57 16.79 -5.18
C PRO A 109 0.95 18.18 -4.89
N GLN A 110 -0.38 18.28 -4.91
CA GLN A 110 -1.14 19.50 -4.68
C GLN A 110 -0.98 20.00 -3.25
N ILE A 111 -0.97 19.10 -2.27
CA ILE A 111 -0.78 19.45 -0.85
C ILE A 111 0.63 20.00 -0.65
N ARG A 112 1.65 19.34 -1.21
CA ARG A 112 3.03 19.80 -1.13
C ARG A 112 3.24 21.17 -1.79
N ALA A 113 2.55 21.44 -2.90
CA ALA A 113 2.69 22.69 -3.65
C ALA A 113 1.90 23.86 -3.03
N LYS A 114 0.66 23.62 -2.57
CA LYS A 114 -0.25 24.66 -2.08
C LYS A 114 -0.22 24.86 -0.57
N ALA A 115 0.13 23.82 0.20
CA ALA A 115 0.12 23.83 1.66
C ALA A 115 1.41 23.23 2.25
N PRO A 116 2.60 23.81 1.98
CA PRO A 116 3.89 23.25 2.41
C PRO A 116 4.05 23.19 3.93
N LYS A 117 3.44 24.11 4.69
CA LYS A 117 3.42 24.06 6.17
C LYS A 117 2.67 22.82 6.66
N PHE A 118 1.48 22.56 6.09
CA PHE A 118 0.68 21.38 6.40
C PHE A 118 1.43 20.08 6.02
N HIS A 119 2.02 20.02 4.82
CA HIS A 119 2.82 18.88 4.39
C HIS A 119 3.94 18.54 5.40
N LYS A 120 4.64 19.56 5.92
CA LYS A 120 5.67 19.36 6.96
C LYS A 120 5.11 18.86 8.27
N LEU A 121 4.04 19.48 8.79
CA LEU A 121 3.43 19.08 10.07
C LEU A 121 2.88 17.65 9.99
N ASN A 122 2.09 17.35 8.96
CA ASN A 122 1.59 15.99 8.72
C ASN A 122 2.76 15.01 8.53
N GLY A 123 3.89 15.45 7.98
CA GLY A 123 5.07 14.62 7.77
C GLY A 123 5.76 14.27 9.08
N TYR A 124 5.85 15.22 10.03
CA TYR A 124 6.37 14.95 11.37
C TYR A 124 5.45 14.02 12.16
N ILE A 125 4.14 14.26 12.13
CA ILE A 125 3.16 13.38 12.78
C ILE A 125 3.30 11.97 12.20
N TYR A 126 3.25 11.83 10.87
CA TYR A 126 3.42 10.56 10.19
C TYR A 126 4.72 9.85 10.60
N LEU A 127 5.86 10.55 10.59
CA LEU A 127 7.16 9.98 10.96
C LEU A 127 7.20 9.51 12.41
N ILE A 128 6.71 10.31 13.35
CA ILE A 128 6.64 9.91 14.76
C ILE A 128 5.74 8.69 14.91
N THR A 129 4.56 8.70 14.28
CA THR A 129 3.61 7.58 14.33
C THR A 129 4.23 6.29 13.79
N VAL A 130 4.86 6.29 12.60
CA VAL A 130 5.45 5.05 12.05
C VAL A 130 6.63 4.53 12.87
N LEU A 131 7.40 5.41 13.52
CA LEU A 131 8.47 5.00 14.43
C LEU A 131 7.89 4.31 15.67
N LEU A 132 6.91 4.93 16.33
CA LEU A 132 6.25 4.36 17.50
C LEU A 132 5.54 3.05 17.17
N LEU A 133 4.88 2.97 16.01
CA LEU A 133 4.22 1.75 15.53
C LEU A 133 5.21 0.64 15.23
N SER A 134 6.38 0.95 14.65
CA SER A 134 7.40 -0.07 14.42
C SER A 134 7.91 -0.64 15.75
N LEU A 135 8.14 0.22 16.75
CA LEU A 135 8.59 -0.22 18.08
C LEU A 135 7.52 -1.04 18.81
N SER A 136 6.27 -0.58 18.82
CA SER A 136 5.17 -1.34 19.42
C SER A 136 4.91 -2.64 18.67
N GLY A 137 5.11 -2.67 17.34
CA GLY A 137 5.04 -3.89 16.53
C GLY A 137 6.06 -4.94 16.96
N PHE A 138 7.32 -4.54 17.19
CA PHE A 138 8.33 -5.46 17.73
C PHE A 138 7.95 -6.00 19.11
N TYR A 139 7.45 -5.14 20.00
CA TYR A 139 6.96 -5.56 21.31
C TYR A 139 5.79 -6.56 21.19
N LEU A 140 4.81 -6.28 20.33
CA LEU A 140 3.67 -7.18 20.13
C LEU A 140 4.09 -8.55 19.59
N VAL A 141 5.05 -8.57 18.67
CA VAL A 141 5.56 -9.84 18.08
C VAL A 141 6.37 -10.64 19.09
N TRP A 142 7.35 -10.02 19.75
CA TRP A 142 8.39 -10.76 20.49
C TRP A 142 8.18 -10.82 22.00
N VAL A 143 7.39 -9.92 22.58
CA VAL A 143 7.12 -9.88 24.02
C VAL A 143 5.70 -10.34 24.31
N ARG A 144 4.73 -9.87 23.52
CA ARG A 144 3.32 -10.24 23.68
C ARG A 144 2.93 -11.51 22.92
N GLU A 145 3.85 -12.03 22.10
CA GLU A 145 3.69 -13.23 21.28
C GLU A 145 2.44 -13.20 20.39
N ALA A 146 2.09 -12.02 19.87
CA ALA A 146 0.90 -11.80 19.06
C ALA A 146 1.14 -12.11 17.56
N THR A 147 1.77 -13.24 17.27
CA THR A 147 2.10 -13.71 15.91
C THR A 147 1.66 -15.15 15.72
N PRO A 148 1.10 -15.54 14.56
CA PRO A 148 0.59 -16.89 14.33
C PRO A 148 1.70 -17.94 14.25
N ASP A 149 2.86 -17.55 13.71
CA ASP A 149 4.03 -18.43 13.58
C ASP A 149 5.34 -17.62 13.52
N ILE A 150 6.45 -18.33 13.51
CA ILE A 150 7.80 -17.75 13.47
C ILE A 150 8.12 -17.07 12.13
N ALA A 151 7.57 -17.54 11.02
CA ALA A 151 7.80 -16.93 9.71
C ALA A 151 7.11 -15.57 9.61
N ALA A 152 5.89 -15.44 10.13
CA ALA A 152 5.17 -14.19 10.29
C ALA A 152 5.90 -13.22 11.24
N ALA A 153 6.49 -13.74 12.33
CA ALA A 153 7.30 -12.95 13.25
C ALA A 153 8.55 -12.35 12.54
N ILE A 154 9.24 -13.17 11.76
CA ILE A 154 10.40 -12.77 10.95
C ILE A 154 9.99 -11.76 9.87
N GLY A 155 8.93 -12.05 9.10
CA GLY A 155 8.43 -11.17 8.05
C GLY A 155 8.02 -9.80 8.57
N THR A 156 7.29 -9.78 9.69
CA THR A 156 6.90 -8.53 10.38
C THR A 156 8.12 -7.76 10.88
N SER A 157 9.12 -8.47 11.41
CA SER A 157 10.36 -7.85 11.90
C SER A 157 11.18 -7.23 10.78
N ILE A 158 11.33 -7.93 9.66
CA ILE A 158 12.00 -7.39 8.45
C ILE A 158 11.27 -6.13 7.98
N ASN A 159 9.94 -6.17 7.89
CA ASN A 159 9.16 -5.00 7.52
C ASN A 159 9.36 -3.83 8.51
N GLY A 160 9.40 -4.11 9.82
CA GLY A 160 9.71 -3.13 10.86
C GLY A 160 11.08 -2.45 10.64
N PHE A 161 12.14 -3.22 10.39
CA PHE A 161 13.45 -2.66 10.08
C PHE A 161 13.46 -1.85 8.79
N LEU A 162 12.71 -2.27 7.75
CA LEU A 162 12.55 -1.49 6.52
C LEU A 162 11.85 -0.16 6.79
N ILE A 163 10.80 -0.13 7.63
CA ILE A 163 10.12 1.11 8.04
C ILE A 163 11.12 2.06 8.70
N LEU A 164 11.89 1.59 9.69
CA LEU A 164 12.88 2.42 10.40
C LEU A 164 13.96 2.95 9.43
N GLY A 165 14.51 2.08 8.58
CA GLY A 165 15.52 2.45 7.60
C GLY A 165 15.01 3.46 6.57
N PHE A 166 13.81 3.25 6.03
CA PHE A 166 13.23 4.16 5.03
C PHE A 166 12.77 5.48 5.64
N ALA A 167 12.33 5.49 6.91
CA ALA A 167 12.07 6.72 7.65
C ALA A 167 13.35 7.55 7.79
N TYR A 168 14.45 6.92 8.23
CA TYR A 168 15.75 7.58 8.31
C TYR A 168 16.20 8.16 6.95
N LEU A 169 16.11 7.38 5.87
CA LEU A 169 16.52 7.83 4.53
C LEU A 169 15.62 8.95 3.99
N THR A 170 14.32 8.91 4.28
CA THR A 170 13.36 9.96 3.93
C THR A 170 13.73 11.28 4.58
N VAL A 171 14.09 11.27 5.87
CA VAL A 171 14.52 12.46 6.61
C VAL A 171 15.90 12.93 6.17
N LYS A 172 16.86 12.02 6.03
CA LYS A 172 18.24 12.33 5.60
C LYS A 172 18.27 13.04 4.25
N THR A 173 17.53 12.52 3.27
CA THR A 173 17.46 13.11 1.92
C THR A 173 16.71 14.44 1.92
N ALA A 174 15.68 14.63 2.76
CA ALA A 174 15.04 15.93 2.94
C ALA A 174 15.99 16.98 3.53
N ARG A 175 16.72 16.64 4.61
CA ARG A 175 17.68 17.54 5.26
C ARG A 175 18.81 17.95 4.32
N ASN A 176 19.31 16.99 3.53
CA ASN A 176 20.34 17.22 2.52
C ASN A 176 19.83 17.90 1.25
N ARG A 177 18.56 18.36 1.22
CA ARG A 177 17.91 19.02 0.08
C ARG A 177 17.87 18.18 -1.20
N LYS A 178 18.03 16.85 -1.10
CA LYS A 178 17.91 15.89 -2.21
C LYS A 178 16.45 15.52 -2.43
N LEU A 179 15.66 16.48 -2.93
CA LEU A 179 14.19 16.36 -2.96
C LEU A 179 13.67 15.27 -3.90
N ALA A 180 14.38 14.95 -4.97
CA ALA A 180 14.00 13.85 -5.87
C ALA A 180 14.12 12.50 -5.15
N ASP A 181 15.22 12.28 -4.43
CA ASP A 181 15.45 11.07 -3.65
C ASP A 181 14.52 10.98 -2.45
N HIS A 182 14.26 12.11 -1.77
CA HIS A 182 13.28 12.18 -0.70
C HIS A 182 11.91 11.65 -1.13
N ARG A 183 11.42 12.04 -2.32
CA ARG A 183 10.15 11.53 -2.85
C ARG A 183 10.18 10.02 -3.07
N LYS A 184 11.29 9.50 -3.63
CA LYS A 184 11.45 8.05 -3.85
C LYS A 184 11.46 7.28 -2.52
N TRP A 185 12.13 7.80 -1.49
CA TRP A 185 12.14 7.18 -0.16
C TRP A 185 10.80 7.33 0.58
N ALA A 186 10.13 8.47 0.47
CA ALA A 186 8.81 8.67 1.04
C ALA A 186 7.76 7.71 0.46
N ILE A 187 7.80 7.44 -0.85
CA ILE A 187 6.94 6.42 -1.49
C ILE A 187 7.26 5.03 -0.93
N ARG A 188 8.54 4.66 -0.82
CA ARG A 188 8.93 3.36 -0.25
C ARG A 188 8.48 3.21 1.20
N LEU A 189 8.67 4.25 2.01
CA LEU A 189 8.21 4.31 3.40
C LEU A 189 6.69 4.13 3.47
N PHE A 190 5.94 4.87 2.66
CA PHE A 190 4.48 4.73 2.59
C PHE A 190 4.04 3.30 2.29
N LEU A 191 4.73 2.61 1.37
CA LEU A 191 4.42 1.23 1.01
C LEU A 191 4.68 0.24 2.17
N VAL A 192 5.87 0.30 2.79
CA VAL A 192 6.21 -0.63 3.90
C VAL A 192 5.43 -0.34 5.18
N SER A 193 5.10 0.92 5.45
CA SER A 193 4.22 1.30 6.57
C SER A 193 2.78 0.82 6.39
N ASN A 194 2.36 0.51 5.16
CA ASN A 194 1.04 -0.02 4.84
C ASN A 194 1.05 -1.52 4.50
N ALA A 195 2.16 -2.23 4.73
CA ALA A 195 2.31 -3.64 4.41
C ALA A 195 1.23 -4.52 5.06
N GLN A 196 0.86 -4.27 6.32
CA GLN A 196 -0.16 -5.05 7.02
C GLN A 196 -1.58 -4.83 6.48
N TRP A 197 -1.85 -3.66 5.89
CA TRP A 197 -3.09 -3.44 5.15
C TRP A 197 -3.06 -4.15 3.79
N LEU A 198 -1.93 -4.05 3.07
CA LEU A 198 -1.71 -4.76 1.80
C LEU A 198 -1.75 -6.29 1.98
N LEU A 199 -1.33 -6.79 3.15
CA LEU A 199 -1.45 -8.19 3.52
C LEU A 199 -2.92 -8.62 3.50
N ARG A 200 -3.78 -7.92 4.24
CA ARG A 200 -5.23 -8.19 4.29
C ARG A 200 -5.88 -8.08 2.92
N VAL A 201 -5.62 -6.98 2.20
CA VAL A 201 -6.17 -6.77 0.85
C VAL A 201 -5.73 -7.87 -0.11
N GLY A 202 -4.47 -8.29 -0.07
CA GLY A 202 -3.97 -9.36 -0.93
C GLY A 202 -4.55 -10.73 -0.60
N VAL A 203 -4.78 -11.04 0.68
CA VAL A 203 -5.48 -12.26 1.11
C VAL A 203 -6.89 -12.30 0.53
N PHE A 204 -7.69 -11.25 0.71
CA PHE A 204 -9.06 -11.23 0.16
C PHE A 204 -9.07 -11.20 -1.37
N SER A 205 -8.07 -10.57 -1.99
CA SER A 205 -7.90 -10.61 -3.45
C SER A 205 -7.66 -12.04 -3.95
N TYR A 206 -6.77 -12.79 -3.29
CA TYR A 206 -6.49 -14.19 -3.61
C TYR A 206 -7.72 -15.07 -3.42
N MET A 207 -8.43 -14.96 -2.30
CA MET A 207 -9.63 -15.74 -2.01
C MET A 207 -10.71 -15.53 -3.08
N ILE A 208 -10.96 -14.28 -3.47
CA ILE A 208 -11.99 -13.98 -4.48
C ILE A 208 -11.55 -14.40 -5.87
N THR A 209 -10.34 -14.01 -6.29
CA THR A 209 -9.86 -14.31 -7.64
C THR A 209 -9.72 -15.82 -7.85
N GLY A 210 -9.21 -16.55 -6.86
CA GLY A 210 -9.15 -18.01 -6.87
C GLY A 210 -10.53 -18.65 -7.03
N THR A 211 -11.52 -18.19 -6.27
CA THR A 211 -12.90 -18.70 -6.36
C THR A 211 -13.51 -18.40 -7.73
N VAL A 212 -13.33 -17.19 -8.27
CA VAL A 212 -13.86 -16.78 -9.59
C VAL A 212 -13.30 -17.64 -10.73
N VAL A 213 -12.04 -18.08 -10.64
CA VAL A 213 -11.43 -18.96 -11.65
C VAL A 213 -11.68 -20.45 -11.41
N GLY A 214 -12.55 -20.79 -10.46
CA GLY A 214 -12.94 -22.18 -10.16
C GLY A 214 -12.00 -22.95 -9.24
N ALA A 215 -11.01 -22.28 -8.63
CA ALA A 215 -10.21 -22.86 -7.57
C ALA A 215 -10.97 -22.84 -6.22
N LYS A 216 -10.41 -23.53 -5.22
CA LYS A 216 -10.93 -23.57 -3.84
C LYS A 216 -9.86 -23.03 -2.89
N PRO A 217 -9.59 -21.71 -2.89
CA PRO A 217 -8.56 -21.13 -2.04
C PRO A 217 -8.93 -21.30 -0.56
N ALA A 218 -7.94 -21.62 0.26
CA ALA A 218 -8.12 -21.88 1.68
C ALA A 218 -6.99 -21.29 2.51
N PHE A 219 -7.28 -20.95 3.77
CA PHE A 219 -6.23 -20.57 4.72
C PHE A 219 -5.24 -21.73 4.87
N GLY A 220 -3.96 -21.43 4.72
CA GLY A 220 -2.88 -22.44 4.70
C GLY A 220 -2.30 -22.70 3.31
N ASP A 221 -2.92 -22.19 2.24
CA ASP A 221 -2.35 -22.30 0.90
C ASP A 221 -0.93 -21.70 0.82
N PRO A 222 -0.04 -22.20 -0.07
CA PRO A 222 1.31 -21.67 -0.25
C PRO A 222 1.38 -20.16 -0.53
N PHE A 223 0.28 -19.60 -1.06
CA PHE A 223 0.13 -18.16 -1.25
C PHE A 223 0.36 -17.37 0.04
N PHE A 224 -0.13 -17.84 1.19
CA PHE A 224 -0.03 -17.11 2.47
C PHE A 224 1.43 -17.00 2.92
N ALA A 225 2.19 -18.09 2.83
CA ALA A 225 3.62 -18.08 3.16
C ALA A 225 4.41 -17.11 2.26
N PHE A 226 4.11 -17.10 0.95
CA PHE A 226 4.68 -16.11 0.04
C PHE A 226 4.25 -14.69 0.41
N TRP A 227 2.96 -14.47 0.67
CA TRP A 227 2.37 -13.15 0.86
C TRP A 227 2.75 -12.50 2.19
N THR A 228 3.15 -13.28 3.20
CA THR A 228 3.78 -12.79 4.44
C THR A 228 4.95 -11.83 4.15
N PHE A 229 5.75 -12.13 3.12
CA PHE A 229 6.82 -11.24 2.65
C PHE A 229 6.39 -10.41 1.44
N GLY A 230 5.57 -11.00 0.57
CA GLY A 230 5.07 -10.39 -0.66
C GLY A 230 4.33 -9.08 -0.42
N CYS A 231 3.61 -8.95 0.70
CA CYS A 231 2.82 -7.76 1.02
C CYS A 231 3.64 -6.45 1.10
N PHE A 232 4.95 -6.52 1.35
CA PHE A 232 5.86 -5.36 1.25
C PHE A 232 6.86 -5.47 0.11
N LEU A 233 7.30 -6.67 -0.28
CA LEU A 233 8.27 -6.84 -1.36
C LEU A 233 7.67 -6.55 -2.75
N VAL A 234 6.45 -7.01 -3.04
CA VAL A 234 5.79 -6.81 -4.34
C VAL A 234 5.53 -5.31 -4.60
N PRO A 235 4.95 -4.53 -3.64
CA PRO A 235 4.81 -3.09 -3.83
C PRO A 235 6.15 -2.36 -3.99
N LEU A 236 7.19 -2.75 -3.26
CA LEU A 236 8.52 -2.16 -3.40
C LEU A 236 9.12 -2.45 -4.79
N ALA A 237 8.96 -3.67 -5.30
CA ALA A 237 9.37 -4.04 -6.65
C ALA A 237 8.59 -3.23 -7.70
N ALA A 238 7.27 -3.09 -7.53
CA ALA A 238 6.43 -2.26 -8.40
C ALA A 238 6.86 -0.78 -8.40
N ALA A 239 7.17 -0.22 -7.22
CA ALA A 239 7.68 1.14 -7.11
C ALA A 239 9.05 1.30 -7.80
N GLN A 240 9.94 0.33 -7.66
CA GLN A 240 11.25 0.33 -8.33
C GLN A 240 11.11 0.27 -9.85
N LEU A 241 10.22 -0.59 -10.37
CA LEU A 241 9.90 -0.68 -11.79
C LEU A 241 9.29 0.63 -12.30
N TYR A 242 8.41 1.25 -11.53
CA TYR A 242 7.84 2.57 -11.86
C TYR A 242 8.93 3.65 -11.96
N PHE A 243 9.84 3.74 -10.98
CA PHE A 243 10.95 4.70 -11.05
C PHE A 243 11.84 4.47 -12.27
N TYR A 244 12.18 3.22 -12.55
CA TYR A 244 12.93 2.84 -13.74
C TYR A 244 12.19 3.24 -15.03
N ALA A 245 10.89 2.95 -15.14
CA ALA A 245 10.09 3.30 -16.31
C ALA A 245 9.93 4.82 -16.50
N LYS A 246 9.91 5.60 -15.41
CA LYS A 246 9.88 7.07 -15.49
C LYS A 246 11.16 7.63 -16.11
N GLU A 247 12.31 7.05 -15.79
CA GLU A 247 13.63 7.47 -16.29
C GLU A 247 13.96 6.86 -17.66
N SER A 248 13.34 5.73 -18.01
CA SER A 248 13.57 5.04 -19.28
C SER A 248 13.05 5.82 -20.49
N ARG A 249 13.81 5.77 -21.59
CA ARG A 249 13.41 6.26 -22.92
C ARG A 249 12.59 5.23 -23.71
N SER A 250 12.53 3.97 -23.26
CA SER A 250 11.84 2.88 -23.95
C SER A 250 10.33 2.95 -23.75
N THR A 251 9.56 3.02 -24.85
CA THR A 251 8.09 2.97 -24.81
C THR A 251 7.59 1.60 -24.34
N LYS A 252 8.25 0.51 -24.74
CA LYS A 252 7.93 -0.85 -24.29
C LYS A 252 7.98 -0.97 -22.77
N VAL A 253 9.04 -0.46 -22.14
CA VAL A 253 9.18 -0.46 -20.67
C VAL A 253 8.03 0.29 -20.02
N LYS A 254 7.66 1.48 -20.53
CA LYS A 254 6.54 2.25 -19.96
C LYS A 254 5.22 1.50 -20.06
N TYR A 255 4.92 0.87 -21.21
CA TYR A 255 3.68 0.09 -21.37
C TYR A 255 3.65 -1.15 -20.47
N VAL A 256 4.75 -1.91 -20.39
CA VAL A 256 4.83 -3.09 -19.52
C VAL A 256 4.57 -2.70 -18.06
N VAL A 257 5.26 -1.65 -17.58
CA VAL A 257 5.07 -1.19 -16.19
C VAL A 257 3.67 -0.60 -15.97
N SER A 258 3.09 0.07 -16.98
CA SER A 258 1.69 0.52 -16.90
C SER A 258 0.73 -0.66 -16.74
N GLY A 259 0.93 -1.72 -17.52
CA GLY A 259 0.15 -2.96 -17.43
C GLY A 259 0.25 -3.58 -16.04
N ILE A 260 1.47 -3.70 -15.49
CA ILE A 260 1.69 -4.20 -14.13
C ILE A 260 0.93 -3.36 -13.10
N LEU A 261 1.00 -2.02 -13.17
CA LEU A 261 0.28 -1.15 -12.25
C LEU A 261 -1.25 -1.30 -12.37
N ILE A 262 -1.78 -1.46 -13.59
CA ILE A 262 -3.21 -1.70 -13.80
C ILE A 262 -3.62 -3.04 -13.20
N THR A 263 -2.88 -4.12 -13.45
CA THR A 263 -3.15 -5.44 -12.87
C THR A 263 -3.13 -5.38 -11.34
N LEU A 264 -2.10 -4.77 -10.75
CA LEU A 264 -2.03 -4.59 -9.29
C LEU A 264 -3.18 -3.75 -8.75
N THR A 265 -3.64 -2.74 -9.51
CA THR A 265 -4.79 -1.93 -9.11
C THR A 265 -6.07 -2.75 -9.10
N ILE A 266 -6.32 -3.56 -10.15
CA ILE A 266 -7.48 -4.44 -10.22
C ILE A 266 -7.48 -5.43 -9.04
N LEU A 267 -6.36 -6.10 -8.80
CA LEU A 267 -6.22 -7.05 -7.70
C LEU A 267 -6.44 -6.37 -6.34
N MET A 268 -5.88 -5.17 -6.14
CA MET A 268 -6.09 -4.38 -4.92
C MET A 268 -7.57 -4.00 -4.76
N SER A 269 -8.24 -3.54 -5.83
CA SER A 269 -9.66 -3.21 -5.80
C SER A 269 -10.54 -4.42 -5.46
N ILE A 270 -10.27 -5.58 -6.05
CA ILE A 270 -10.95 -6.84 -5.70
C ILE A 270 -10.76 -7.15 -4.22
N GLY A 271 -9.53 -7.04 -3.72
CA GLY A 271 -9.21 -7.28 -2.31
C GLY A 271 -9.90 -6.31 -1.35
N VAL A 272 -9.96 -5.02 -1.69
CA VAL A 272 -10.67 -4.01 -0.87
C VAL A 272 -12.17 -4.30 -0.84
N ILE A 273 -12.77 -4.61 -2.00
CA ILE A 273 -14.20 -4.96 -2.10
C ILE A 273 -14.48 -6.23 -1.30
N GLY A 274 -13.59 -7.23 -1.36
CA GLY A 274 -13.71 -8.48 -0.60
C GLY A 274 -13.56 -8.33 0.90
N LEU A 275 -12.61 -7.50 1.33
CA LEU A 275 -12.34 -7.22 2.73
C LEU A 275 -13.50 -6.44 3.39
N THR A 276 -14.21 -5.62 2.62
CA THR A 276 -15.25 -4.71 3.13
C THR A 276 -16.38 -5.42 3.89
N PRO A 277 -17.08 -6.44 3.33
CA PRO A 277 -18.12 -7.16 4.06
C PRO A 277 -17.62 -7.83 5.33
N PHE A 278 -16.39 -8.35 5.32
CA PHE A 278 -15.78 -8.96 6.50
C PHE A 278 -15.57 -7.93 7.61
N LEU A 279 -15.02 -6.75 7.30
CA LEU A 279 -14.83 -5.67 8.26
C LEU A 279 -16.17 -5.15 8.81
N LEU A 280 -17.22 -5.11 7.99
CA LEU A 280 -18.57 -4.74 8.44
C LEU A 280 -19.17 -5.79 9.39
N LYS A 281 -18.91 -7.09 9.18
CA LYS A 281 -19.29 -8.14 10.14
C LYS A 281 -18.53 -8.01 11.47
N VAL A 282 -17.26 -7.62 11.43
CA VAL A 282 -16.47 -7.37 12.64
C VAL A 282 -17.03 -6.18 13.43
N LEU A 283 -17.50 -5.14 12.74
CA LEU A 283 -18.15 -3.97 13.36
C LEU A 283 -19.54 -4.27 13.93
N GLY A 284 -20.29 -5.19 13.35
CA GLY A 284 -21.61 -5.58 13.85
C GLY A 284 -21.52 -6.58 15.00
N ASP A 285 -22.68 -6.92 15.58
CA ASP A 285 -22.75 -7.83 16.74
C ASP A 285 -22.85 -9.32 16.36
N GLY A 286 -23.16 -9.63 15.11
CA GLY A 286 -23.36 -11.00 14.63
C GLY A 286 -22.09 -11.88 14.70
N PRO A 287 -22.21 -13.21 14.63
CA PRO A 287 -21.06 -14.11 14.67
C PRO A 287 -20.14 -13.93 13.44
N ILE A 288 -18.83 -14.09 13.64
CA ILE A 288 -17.84 -14.08 12.55
C ILE A 288 -17.68 -15.52 12.07
N THR A 289 -18.23 -15.81 10.89
CA THR A 289 -17.99 -17.06 10.16
C THR A 289 -17.06 -16.81 8.98
N LEU A 290 -16.08 -17.70 8.81
CA LEU A 290 -15.11 -17.72 7.71
C LEU A 290 -15.70 -18.35 6.45
#